data_AF-A0A2N1A412-F1
#
_entry.id   AF-A0A2N1A412-F1
#
_cell.length_a   1.000
_cell.length_b   1.000
_cell.length_c   1.000
_cell.angle_alpha   90.00
_cell.angle_beta   90.00
_cell.angle_gamma   90.00
#
_symmetry.space_group_name_H-M   'P 1'
#
loop_
_entity.id
_entity.type
_entity.pdbx_description
1 polymer ?
#
loop_
_entity_poly.entity_id
_entity_poly.type
_entity_poly.pdbx_seq_one_letter_code
_entity_poly.pdbx_strand_id
1 'polypeptide(L)'
;MHKVIDVKLTSIFSPICQTLIHESIQNQLDESKKLLLDKSTELLIIRLDGTVIGYALFELINGEEVVLNSIHFRSVIKDHTLGEYWFSRLLKRRLKNSSYNQFLLAS
;
A
#
# COMPACT_ATOMS: atom_id res chain seq x y z
N MET A 1 17.23 7.99 15.91
CA MET A 1 16.97 6.84 15.00
C MET A 1 16.01 7.32 13.93
N HIS A 2 16.39 7.25 12.66
CA HIS A 2 15.49 7.61 11.56
C HIS A 2 14.53 6.44 11.35
N LYS A 3 13.22 6.68 11.52
CA LYS A 3 12.23 5.65 11.21
C LYS A 3 12.30 5.33 9.73
N VAL A 4 12.44 4.05 9.39
CA VAL A 4 12.57 3.60 8.01
C VAL A 4 11.19 3.17 7.54
N ILE A 5 10.70 3.87 6.51
CA ILE A 5 9.51 3.44 5.77
C ILE A 5 9.99 2.66 4.55
N ASP A 6 9.55 1.41 4.47
CA ASP A 6 9.76 0.53 3.33
C ASP A 6 8.42 0.10 2.71
N VAL A 7 8.48 -0.16 1.41
CA VAL A 7 7.31 -0.57 0.63
C VAL A 7 7.71 -1.81 -0.15
N LYS A 8 6.91 -2.86 -0.04
CA LYS A 8 7.15 -4.12 -0.72
C LYS A 8 5.97 -4.51 -1.59
N LEU A 9 6.24 -4.88 -2.83
CA LEU A 9 5.22 -5.46 -3.69
C LEU A 9 4.91 -6.88 -3.21
N THR A 10 3.63 -7.20 -3.08
CA THR A 10 3.19 -8.49 -2.56
C THR A 10 1.92 -8.91 -3.25
N SER A 11 1.85 -10.18 -3.66
CA SER A 11 0.64 -10.75 -4.26
C SER A 11 -0.57 -10.57 -3.35
N ILE A 12 -1.73 -10.26 -3.93
CA ILE A 12 -2.98 -10.14 -3.18
C ILE A 12 -3.35 -11.43 -2.45
N PHE A 13 -2.91 -12.60 -2.94
CA PHE A 13 -3.15 -13.91 -2.34
C PHE A 13 -2.24 -14.23 -1.15
N SER A 14 -1.25 -13.37 -0.85
CA SER A 14 -0.39 -13.52 0.32
C SER A 14 -1.21 -13.47 1.63
N PRO A 15 -0.88 -14.28 2.65
CA PRO A 15 -1.54 -14.25 3.95
C PRO A 15 -1.59 -12.85 4.59
N ILE A 16 -0.52 -12.07 4.39
CA ILE A 16 -0.41 -10.69 4.90
C ILE A 16 -1.43 -9.79 4.21
N CYS A 17 -1.51 -9.84 2.88
CA CYS A 17 -2.48 -9.06 2.11
C CYS A 17 -3.91 -9.45 2.48
N GLN A 18 -4.22 -10.75 2.52
CA GLN A 18 -5.55 -11.25 2.86
C GLN A 18 -6.00 -10.78 4.25
N THR A 19 -5.09 -10.79 5.23
CA THR A 19 -5.37 -10.30 6.58
C THR A 19 -5.66 -8.80 6.58
N LEU A 20 -4.85 -8.00 5.89
CA LEU A 20 -5.04 -6.55 5.79
C LEU A 20 -6.34 -6.17 5.07
N ILE A 21 -6.66 -6.88 4.00
CA ILE A 21 -7.88 -6.68 3.22
C ILE A 21 -9.09 -7.02 4.09
N HIS A 22 -9.05 -8.16 4.80
CA HIS A 22 -10.11 -8.57 5.70
C HIS A 22 -10.32 -7.55 6.83
N GLU A 23 -9.24 -7.06 7.46
CA GLU A 23 -9.30 -6.00 8.46
C GLU A 23 -9.88 -4.69 7.89
N SER A 24 -9.52 -4.30 6.66
CA SER A 24 -10.07 -3.11 6.02
C SER A 24 -11.57 -3.28 5.72
N ILE A 25 -11.99 -4.46 5.26
CA ILE A 25 -13.39 -4.76 4.93
C ILE A 25 -14.25 -4.77 6.20
N GLN A 26 -13.75 -5.35 7.29
CA GLN A 26 -14.47 -5.35 8.57
C GLN A 26 -14.64 -3.96 9.17
N ASN A 27 -13.68 -3.06 8.94
CA ASN A 27 -13.68 -1.73 9.53
C ASN A 27 -14.44 -0.67 8.73
N GLN A 28 -14.60 -0.83 7.40
CA GLN A 28 -15.31 0.15 6.56
C GLN A 28 -15.98 -0.53 5.35
N LEU A 29 -17.32 -0.58 5.36
CA LEU A 29 -18.12 -0.97 4.20
C LEU A 29 -18.14 0.17 3.17
N ASP A 30 -17.27 0.07 2.18
CA ASP A 30 -17.29 0.85 0.93
C ASP A 30 -17.23 -0.16 -0.22
N GLU A 31 -18.35 -0.46 -0.88
CA GLU A 31 -18.42 -1.40 -2.00
C GLU A 31 -17.46 -1.01 -3.15
N SER A 32 -17.20 0.29 -3.29
CA SER A 32 -16.24 0.86 -4.23
C SER A 32 -14.81 0.35 -4.02
N LYS A 33 -14.40 0.11 -2.77
CA LYS A 33 -13.05 -0.39 -2.43
C LYS A 33 -12.90 -1.88 -2.74
N LYS A 34 -13.98 -2.65 -2.59
CA LYS A 34 -14.01 -4.08 -2.92
C LYS A 34 -13.80 -4.31 -4.42
N LEU A 35 -14.44 -3.49 -5.25
CA LEU A 35 -14.29 -3.54 -6.71
C LEU A 35 -12.84 -3.24 -7.17
N LEU A 36 -12.14 -2.32 -6.49
CA LEU A 36 -10.75 -2.00 -6.81
C LEU A 36 -9.79 -3.13 -6.39
N LEU A 37 -10.07 -3.79 -5.27
CA LEU A 37 -9.34 -4.97 -4.84
C LEU A 37 -9.50 -6.15 -5.80
N ASP A 38 -10.73 -6.40 -6.28
CA ASP A 38 -11.01 -7.48 -7.24
C ASP A 38 -10.29 -7.30 -8.58
N LYS A 39 -9.92 -6.07 -8.94
CA LYS A 39 -9.15 -5.76 -10.16
C LYS A 39 -7.63 -5.78 -9.95
N SER A 40 -7.17 -5.91 -8.71
CA SER A 40 -5.75 -5.82 -8.36
C SER A 40 -5.14 -7.21 -8.16
N THR A 41 -4.03 -7.50 -8.84
CA THR A 41 -3.28 -8.76 -8.65
C THR A 41 -2.24 -8.67 -7.55
N GLU A 42 -1.75 -7.46 -7.27
CA GLU A 42 -0.67 -7.17 -6.35
C GLU A 42 -0.97 -5.90 -5.55
N LEU A 43 -0.42 -5.84 -4.35
CA LEU A 43 -0.54 -4.70 -3.44
C LEU A 43 0.85 -4.24 -2.98
N LEU A 44 0.97 -2.95 -2.69
CA LEU A 44 2.15 -2.41 -2.04
C LEU A 44 1.94 -2.43 -0.53
N ILE A 45 2.64 -3.33 0.16
CA ILE A 45 2.66 -3.40 1.62
C ILE A 45 3.54 -2.29 2.16
N ILE A 46 2.99 -1.47 3.05
CA ILE A 46 3.69 -0.37 3.70
C ILE A 46 4.13 -0.82 5.08
N ARG A 47 5.42 -0.70 5.34
CA ARG A 47 6.03 -1.04 6.62
C ARG A 47 6.73 0.16 7.22
N LEU A 48 6.64 0.27 8.54
CA LEU A 48 7.34 1.25 9.35
C LEU A 48 8.19 0.48 10.35
N ASP A 49 9.50 0.63 10.25
CA ASP A 49 10.47 -0.10 11.08
C ASP A 49 10.21 -1.62 11.08
N GLY A 50 9.91 -2.17 9.90
CA GLY A 50 9.60 -3.60 9.68
C GLY A 50 8.17 -4.03 10.08
N THR A 51 7.40 -3.15 10.73
CA THR A 51 6.01 -3.43 11.11
C THR A 51 5.06 -3.07 9.99
N VAL A 52 4.19 -3.99 9.59
CA VAL A 52 3.15 -3.72 8.58
C VAL A 52 2.11 -2.77 9.16
N ILE A 53 2.05 -1.57 8.59
CA ILE A 53 1.12 -0.52 9.00
C ILE A 53 -0.06 -0.35 8.04
N GLY A 54 0.02 -0.91 6.83
CA GLY A 54 -1.04 -0.80 5.83
C GLY A 54 -0.65 -1.35 4.47
N TYR A 55 -1.52 -1.11 3.49
CA TYR A 55 -1.27 -1.42 2.08
C TYR A 55 -1.74 -0.27 1.19
N ALA A 56 -1.25 -0.23 -0.04
CA ALA A 56 -1.69 0.72 -1.06
C ALA A 56 -2.07 0.00 -2.35
N LEU A 57 -3.12 0.52 -2.99
CA LEU A 57 -3.50 0.19 -4.35
C LEU A 57 -2.72 1.08 -5.31
N PHE A 58 -2.30 0.51 -6.43
CA PHE A 58 -1.54 1.22 -7.44
C PHE A 58 -1.98 0.83 -8.84
N GLU A 59 -1.73 1.73 -9.78
CA GLU A 59 -1.82 1.50 -11.21
C GLU A 59 -0.44 1.62 -11.84
N LEU A 60 -0.26 0.86 -12.92
CA LEU A 60 0.95 0.88 -13.72
C LEU A 60 0.70 1.71 -14.98
N ILE A 61 1.33 2.87 -15.08
CA ILE A 61 1.26 3.73 -16.27
C ILE A 61 2.44 3.39 -17.18
N ASN A 62 2.15 3.16 -18.46
CA ASN A 62 3.13 2.85 -19.50
C ASN A 62 4.03 1.64 -19.20
N GLY A 63 3.61 0.73 -18.32
CA GLY A 63 4.37 -0.47 -17.96
C GLY A 63 5.53 -0.24 -16.99
N GLU A 64 5.80 0.98 -16.53
CA GLU A 64 6.99 1.30 -15.73
C GLU A 64 6.70 2.17 -14.51
N GLU A 65 5.76 3.12 -14.62
CA GLU A 65 5.47 4.10 -13.58
C GLU A 65 4.38 3.59 -12.65
N VAL A 66 4.68 3.56 -11.36
CA VAL A 66 3.75 3.13 -10.31
C VAL A 66 3.04 4.36 -9.73
N VAL A 67 1.73 4.46 -9.94
CA VAL A 67 0.89 5.54 -9.41
C VAL A 67 0.00 4.98 -8.31
N LEU A 68 0.02 5.59 -7.12
CA LEU A 68 -0.85 5.18 -6.02
C LEU A 68 -2.27 5.71 -6.23
N ASN A 69 -3.24 4.81 -6.16
CA ASN A 69 -4.66 5.15 -6.21
C ASN A 69 -5.22 5.42 -4.82
N SER A 70 -4.90 4.56 -3.86
CA SER A 70 -5.38 4.68 -2.49
C SER A 70 -4.41 4.04 -1.52
N ILE A 71 -4.48 4.46 -0.26
CA ILE A 71 -3.69 3.92 0.85
C ILE A 71 -4.64 3.53 1.97
N HIS A 72 -4.43 2.35 2.53
CA HIS A 72 -5.26 1.75 3.56
C HIS A 72 -4.38 1.44 4.77
N PHE A 73 -4.60 2.19 5.85
CA PHE A 73 -3.89 1.97 7.11
C PHE A 73 -4.65 1.03 8.02
N ARG A 74 -3.90 0.27 8.81
CA ARG A 74 -4.45 -0.42 9.97
C ARG A 74 -4.87 0.61 11.02
N SER A 75 -5.88 0.25 11.81
CA SER A 75 -6.40 1.04 12.94
C SER A 75 -5.39 1.33 14.06
N VAL A 76 -4.16 0.83 13.94
CA VAL A 76 -3.02 1.15 14.82
C VAL A 76 -2.63 2.64 14.71
N ILE A 77 -2.95 3.31 13.60
CA ILE A 77 -2.68 4.74 13.40
C ILE A 77 -3.88 5.56 13.86
N LYS A 78 -3.78 6.23 15.01
CA LYS A 78 -4.89 6.99 15.63
C LYS A 78 -5.40 8.16 14.77
N ASP A 79 -4.51 8.86 14.07
CA ASP A 79 -4.85 10.00 13.21
C ASP A 79 -4.74 9.60 11.73
N HIS A 80 -5.76 8.91 11.22
CA HIS A 80 -5.79 8.39 9.85
C HIS A 80 -5.58 9.49 8.79
N THR A 81 -6.19 10.68 8.95
CA THR A 81 -6.12 11.77 7.96
C THR A 81 -4.73 12.39 7.82
N LEU A 82 -4.06 12.65 8.95
CA LEU A 82 -2.68 13.15 8.94
C LEU A 82 -1.71 12.08 8.45
N GLY A 83 -1.94 10.82 8.84
CA GLY A 83 -1.19 9.67 8.34
C GLY A 83 -1.27 9.58 6.81
N GLU A 84 -2.47 9.52 6.24
CA GLU A 84 -2.69 9.48 4.79
C GLU A 84 -2.01 10.62 4.05
N TYR A 85 -2.11 11.85 4.56
CA TYR A 85 -1.47 13.00 3.94
C TYR A 85 0.07 12.89 3.91
N TRP A 86 0.70 12.55 5.04
CA TRP A 86 2.16 12.46 5.10
C TRP A 86 2.71 11.23 4.38
N PHE A 87 2.04 10.08 4.52
CA PHE A 87 2.44 8.85 3.85
C PHE A 87 2.26 8.93 2.35
N SER A 88 1.16 9.47 1.83
CA SER A 88 0.99 9.66 0.38
C SER A 88 2.12 10.49 -0.21
N ARG A 89 2.53 11.56 0.47
CA ARG A 89 3.63 12.43 0.03
C ARG A 89 4.99 11.75 0.10
N LEU A 90 5.24 10.96 1.15
CA LEU A 90 6.48 10.23 1.33
C LEU A 90 6.60 9.05 0.35
N LEU A 91 5.51 8.32 0.16
CA LEU A 91 5.42 7.25 -0.84
C LEU A 91 5.58 7.81 -2.25
N LYS A 92 4.94 8.92 -2.59
CA LYS A 92 5.12 9.59 -3.88
C LYS A 92 6.57 9.97 -4.14
N ARG A 93 7.30 10.41 -3.11
CA ARG A 93 8.75 10.68 -3.21
C ARG A 93 9.58 9.42 -3.41
N ARG A 94 9.23 8.31 -2.75
CA ARG A 94 9.89 7.02 -2.93
C ARG A 94 9.65 6.48 -4.34
N LEU A 95 8.40 6.43 -4.77
CA LEU A 95 7.97 5.94 -6.08
C LEU A 95 8.53 6.76 -7.24
N LYS A 96 8.70 8.08 -7.08
CA LYS A 96 9.34 8.92 -8.11
C LYS A 96 10.72 8.43 -8.53
N ASN A 97 11.44 7.79 -7.60
CA ASN A 97 12.79 7.28 -7.84
C ASN A 97 12.80 5.76 -8.07
N SER A 98 11.63 5.11 -8.10
CA SER A 98 11.50 3.65 -8.12
C SER A 98 10.59 3.19 -9.24
N SER A 99 11.14 2.47 -10.22
CA SER A 99 10.35 1.83 -11.28
C SER A 99 9.69 0.55 -10.78
N TYR A 100 8.61 0.13 -11.45
CA TYR A 100 7.94 -1.15 -11.15
C TYR A 100 8.92 -2.35 -11.17
N ASN A 101 9.88 -2.35 -12.10
CA ASN A 101 10.92 -3.37 -12.18
C ASN A 101 11.80 -3.43 -10.91
N GLN A 102 12.06 -2.31 -10.25
CA GLN A 102 12.78 -2.32 -8.98
C GLN A 102 11.97 -2.96 -7.84
N PHE A 103 10.65 -2.80 -7.85
CA PHE A 103 9.78 -3.48 -6.89
C PHE A 103 9.72 -4.98 -7.14
N LEU A 104 9.65 -5.41 -8.40
CA LEU A 104 9.72 -6.83 -8.75
C LEU A 104 11.03 -7.48 -8.30
N LEU A 105 12.17 -6.81 -8.52
CA LEU A 105 13.49 -7.32 -8.14
C LEU A 105 13.74 -7.33 -6.62
N ALA A 106 13.06 -6.48 -5.86
CA ALA A 106 13.15 -6.39 -4.41
C ALA A 106 12.17 -7.31 -3.66
N SER A 107 11.33 -8.06 -4.39
CA SER A 107 10.23 -8.86 -3.84
C SER A 107 10.61 -10.30 -3.52
#